data_AF-A0A2V7S8D8-F1
#
_entry.id   AF-A0A2V7S8D8-F1
#
_cell.length_a   1.000
_cell.length_b   1.000
_cell.length_c   1.000
_cell.angle_alpha   90.00
_cell.angle_beta   90.00
_cell.angle_gamma   90.00
#
_symmetry.space_group_name_H-M   'P 1'
#
loop_
_entity.id
_entity.type
_entity.pdbx_description
1 polymer ?
#
loop_
_entity_poly.entity_id
_entity_poly.type
_entity_poly.pdbx_seq_one_letter_code
_entity_poly.pdbx_strand_id
1 'polypeptide(L)'
;MTKALQLATLLALAGTVRAAAQHPAHAQAPAAHVKAAAPARGAESAEHLKSFRGVAAKLNTTPEALQTAYEQAKSTNPKLTRGQFIAANMLGHNLSDKGITTDQILAGRAGGKSIGQTLHSLGLSDQEAKAAEKAANRDVKEADKSADKAAKGQTKSQDAKTQAKPDSGY
;
A
#
# COMPACT_ATOMS: atom_id res chain seq x y z
N MET A 1 33.77 -36.36 -11.19
CA MET A 1 32.69 -36.33 -10.17
C MET A 1 31.43 -36.86 -10.81
N THR A 2 30.90 -37.94 -10.23
CA THR A 2 29.95 -38.89 -10.80
C THR A 2 28.50 -38.49 -10.48
N LYS A 3 27.62 -38.59 -11.49
CA LYS A 3 26.17 -38.94 -11.51
C LYS A 3 25.33 -38.71 -10.22
N ALA A 4 24.13 -38.14 -10.38
CA ALA A 4 22.88 -38.93 -10.49
C ALA A 4 21.62 -38.06 -10.40
N LEU A 5 20.80 -38.22 -11.43
CA LEU A 5 19.38 -37.89 -11.53
C LEU A 5 18.57 -38.82 -10.61
N GLN A 6 17.60 -38.30 -9.85
CA GLN A 6 16.52 -39.11 -9.27
C GLN A 6 15.19 -38.35 -9.34
N LEU A 7 14.31 -38.83 -10.21
CA LEU A 7 12.86 -38.67 -10.11
C LEU A 7 12.33 -39.77 -9.19
N ALA A 8 11.40 -39.45 -8.29
CA ALA A 8 10.48 -40.43 -7.71
C ALA A 8 9.15 -39.77 -7.34
N THR A 9 8.13 -40.13 -8.10
CA THR A 9 6.69 -40.00 -7.87
C THR A 9 6.25 -40.76 -6.61
N LEU A 10 5.23 -40.25 -5.90
CA LEU A 10 4.17 -41.14 -5.36
C LEU A 10 2.90 -40.37 -4.96
N LEU A 11 1.81 -40.86 -5.53
CA LEU A 11 0.42 -40.49 -5.39
C LEU A 11 -0.18 -41.28 -4.22
N ALA A 12 -1.02 -40.66 -3.37
CA ALA A 12 -1.91 -41.41 -2.48
C ALA A 12 -3.24 -40.67 -2.29
N LEU A 13 -4.28 -41.20 -2.94
CA LEU A 13 -5.69 -40.98 -2.64
C LEU A 13 -6.05 -41.73 -1.35
N ALA A 14 -6.70 -41.07 -0.40
CA ALA A 14 -7.48 -41.73 0.63
C ALA A 14 -8.71 -40.89 0.94
N GLY A 15 -9.88 -41.40 0.53
CA GLY A 15 -11.18 -40.89 0.94
C GLY A 15 -11.63 -41.52 2.25
N THR A 16 -12.43 -40.80 3.02
CA THR A 16 -13.32 -41.37 4.04
C THR A 16 -14.64 -40.59 4.09
N VAL A 17 -15.70 -41.38 4.28
CA VAL A 17 -17.11 -41.07 4.13
C VAL A 17 -17.67 -40.26 5.33
N ARG A 18 -18.72 -39.48 5.04
CA ARG A 18 -19.60 -38.74 5.95
C ARG A 18 -20.19 -39.61 7.08
N ALA A 19 -20.20 -39.08 8.29
CA ALA A 19 -21.21 -39.39 9.30
C ALA A 19 -22.12 -38.17 9.46
N ALA A 20 -23.36 -38.28 8.98
CA ALA A 20 -24.43 -37.32 9.22
C ALA A 20 -25.37 -37.92 10.26
N ALA A 21 -25.41 -37.32 11.44
CA ALA A 21 -26.48 -37.54 12.41
C ALA A 21 -26.48 -36.38 13.41
N GLN A 22 -27.40 -35.42 13.26
CA GLN A 22 -28.17 -34.82 14.37
C GLN A 22 -29.53 -34.33 13.85
N HIS A 23 -30.55 -34.78 14.57
CA HIS A 23 -32.00 -34.55 14.49
C HIS A 23 -32.38 -33.14 15.08
N PRO A 24 -33.66 -32.73 15.24
CA PRO A 24 -34.41 -31.86 14.33
C PRO A 24 -34.83 -30.51 14.99
N ALA A 25 -35.58 -29.71 14.22
CA ALA A 25 -36.50 -28.66 14.66
C ALA A 25 -35.91 -27.35 15.25
N HIS A 26 -35.78 -26.33 14.41
CA HIS A 26 -36.47 -25.06 14.66
C HIS A 26 -36.72 -24.24 13.39
N ALA A 27 -37.98 -23.87 13.26
CA ALA A 27 -38.62 -22.80 12.49
C ALA A 27 -37.82 -22.01 11.44
N GLN A 28 -38.46 -21.88 10.28
CA GLN A 28 -38.25 -20.83 9.28
C GLN A 28 -38.38 -19.42 9.91
N ALA A 29 -37.58 -18.50 9.36
CA ALA A 29 -37.25 -17.15 9.84
C ALA A 29 -38.44 -16.16 9.97
N PRO A 30 -38.18 -14.95 10.51
CA PRO A 30 -37.83 -13.89 9.56
C PRO A 30 -36.58 -13.08 9.95
N ALA A 31 -35.72 -12.91 8.93
CA ALA A 31 -34.85 -11.76 8.67
C ALA A 31 -34.37 -10.93 9.88
N ALA A 32 -33.40 -11.45 10.62
CA ALA A 32 -32.43 -10.58 11.26
C ALA A 32 -31.56 -9.97 10.16
N HIS A 33 -31.55 -8.65 10.11
CA HIS A 33 -30.84 -7.80 9.17
C HIS A 33 -29.38 -8.26 9.04
N VAL A 34 -29.09 -9.06 8.02
CA VAL A 34 -27.73 -9.18 7.52
C VAL A 34 -27.47 -7.84 6.86
N LYS A 35 -27.06 -6.85 7.66
CA LYS A 35 -26.31 -5.73 7.12
C LYS A 35 -25.11 -6.41 6.47
N ALA A 36 -25.21 -6.60 5.16
CA ALA A 36 -24.13 -7.06 4.33
C ALA A 36 -22.91 -6.27 4.80
N ALA A 37 -21.96 -6.97 5.42
CA ALA A 37 -20.65 -6.45 5.66
C ALA A 37 -20.03 -6.29 4.27
N ALA A 38 -20.39 -5.19 3.60
CA ALA A 38 -19.59 -4.63 2.54
C ALA A 38 -18.17 -4.52 3.09
N PRO A 39 -17.17 -4.98 2.33
CA PRO A 39 -15.92 -5.45 2.89
C PRO A 39 -15.18 -4.31 3.59
N ALA A 40 -14.57 -4.61 4.73
CA ALA A 40 -13.61 -3.74 5.43
C ALA A 40 -12.52 -3.15 4.51
N ARG A 41 -12.31 -3.79 3.34
CA ARG A 41 -11.47 -3.35 2.22
C ARG A 41 -11.75 -1.92 1.72
N GLY A 42 -12.99 -1.41 1.84
CA GLY A 42 -13.34 -0.05 1.38
C GLY A 42 -12.87 1.06 2.34
N ALA A 43 -13.02 0.86 3.65
CA ALA A 43 -12.63 1.84 4.66
C ALA A 43 -11.10 1.85 4.89
N GLU A 44 -10.48 0.66 4.92
CA GLU A 44 -9.02 0.54 5.00
C GLU A 44 -8.35 1.12 3.75
N SER A 45 -8.89 0.88 2.55
CA SER A 45 -8.39 1.51 1.33
C SER A 45 -8.55 3.04 1.38
N ALA A 46 -9.65 3.57 1.89
CA ALA A 46 -9.84 5.01 1.99
C ALA A 46 -8.86 5.71 2.95
N GLU A 47 -8.51 5.11 4.09
CA GLU A 47 -7.44 5.63 4.95
C GLU A 47 -6.06 5.51 4.30
N HIS A 48 -5.84 4.40 3.61
CA HIS A 48 -4.61 4.13 2.92
C HIS A 48 -4.37 5.13 1.76
N LEU A 49 -5.41 5.49 1.01
CA LEU A 49 -5.29 6.50 -0.04
C LEU A 49 -4.86 7.87 0.51
N LYS A 50 -5.18 8.20 1.77
CA LYS A 50 -4.73 9.47 2.39
C LYS A 50 -3.22 9.54 2.51
N SER A 51 -2.56 8.47 2.97
CA SER A 51 -1.09 8.44 3.10
C SER A 51 -0.37 8.51 1.75
N PHE A 52 -1.02 8.08 0.67
CA PHE A 52 -0.47 8.21 -0.67
C PHE A 52 -0.80 9.55 -1.33
N ARG A 53 -1.82 10.28 -0.87
CA ARG A 53 -2.34 11.46 -1.58
C ARG A 53 -1.28 12.55 -1.80
N GLY A 54 -0.53 12.89 -0.75
CA GLY A 54 0.54 13.90 -0.86
C GLY A 54 1.67 13.44 -1.77
N VAL A 55 2.15 12.22 -1.54
CA VAL A 55 3.25 11.63 -2.30
C VAL A 55 2.88 11.44 -3.77
N ALA A 56 1.63 11.04 -4.05
CA ALA A 56 1.10 10.87 -5.40
C ALA A 56 1.13 12.19 -6.18
N ALA A 57 0.67 13.28 -5.56
CA ALA A 57 0.75 14.61 -6.17
C ALA A 57 2.20 15.01 -6.49
N LYS A 58 3.14 14.70 -5.59
CA LYS A 58 4.56 15.00 -5.80
C LYS A 58 5.18 14.18 -6.94
N LEU A 59 4.83 12.90 -7.02
CA LEU A 59 5.32 11.97 -8.03
C LEU A 59 4.54 12.04 -9.36
N ASN A 60 3.62 13.00 -9.51
CA ASN A 60 2.76 13.14 -10.68
C ASN A 60 1.99 11.84 -11.02
N THR A 61 1.48 11.17 -10.00
CA THR A 61 0.72 9.91 -10.12
C THR A 61 -0.57 9.97 -9.29
N THR A 62 -1.35 8.89 -9.28
CA THR A 62 -2.56 8.76 -8.47
C THR A 62 -2.32 7.92 -7.23
N PRO A 63 -3.00 8.21 -6.10
CA PRO A 63 -2.86 7.40 -4.89
C PRO A 63 -3.33 5.94 -5.11
N GLU A 64 -4.26 5.70 -6.02
CA GLU A 64 -4.74 4.37 -6.44
C GLU A 64 -3.67 3.59 -7.20
N ALA A 65 -2.91 4.25 -8.09
CA ALA A 65 -1.78 3.63 -8.77
C ALA A 65 -0.67 3.25 -7.78
N LEU A 66 -0.35 4.13 -6.82
CA LEU A 66 0.60 3.82 -5.75
C LEU A 66 0.12 2.70 -4.83
N GLN A 67 -1.18 2.64 -4.53
CA GLN A 67 -1.75 1.55 -3.76
C GLN A 67 -1.62 0.22 -4.51
N THR A 68 -1.96 0.18 -5.79
CA THR A 68 -1.85 -1.02 -6.63
C THR A 68 -0.40 -1.50 -6.71
N ALA A 69 0.53 -0.58 -6.95
CA ALA A 69 1.96 -0.89 -6.99
C ALA A 69 2.49 -1.38 -5.64
N TYR A 70 1.98 -0.83 -4.53
CA TYR A 70 2.31 -1.33 -3.18
C TYR A 70 1.79 -2.75 -2.96
N GLU A 71 0.56 -3.07 -3.37
CA GLU A 71 0.00 -4.43 -3.24
C GLU A 71 0.80 -5.45 -4.05
N GLN A 72 1.23 -5.07 -5.27
CA GLN A 72 2.12 -5.89 -6.10
C GLN A 72 3.49 -6.11 -5.44
N ALA A 73 4.13 -5.04 -4.96
CA ALA A 73 5.42 -5.13 -4.28
C ALA A 73 5.33 -5.90 -2.94
N LYS A 74 4.18 -5.85 -2.26
CA LYS A 74 3.94 -6.61 -1.04
C LYS A 74 3.75 -8.10 -1.32
N SER A 75 3.24 -8.48 -2.49
CA SER A 75 3.15 -9.88 -2.90
C SER A 75 4.52 -10.55 -3.07
N THR A 76 5.54 -9.78 -3.48
CA THR A 76 6.92 -10.28 -3.63
C THR A 76 7.74 -10.08 -2.36
N ASN A 77 7.40 -9.08 -1.53
CA ASN A 77 8.03 -8.82 -0.25
C ASN A 77 6.97 -8.62 0.85
N PRO A 78 6.52 -9.69 1.52
CA PRO A 78 5.44 -9.62 2.51
C PRO A 78 5.79 -8.78 3.75
N LYS A 79 7.07 -8.48 3.99
CA LYS A 79 7.54 -7.60 5.08
C LYS A 79 7.60 -6.13 4.69
N LEU A 80 7.35 -5.80 3.42
CA LEU A 80 7.34 -4.43 2.92
C LEU A 80 6.21 -3.65 3.57
N THR A 81 6.58 -2.62 4.34
CA THR A 81 5.59 -1.68 4.88
C THR A 81 5.31 -0.58 3.87
N ARG A 82 4.14 0.03 4.00
CA ARG A 82 3.71 1.17 3.19
C ARG A 82 4.69 2.33 3.24
N GLY A 83 5.16 2.70 4.44
CA GLY A 83 6.14 3.78 4.60
C GLY A 83 7.46 3.48 3.89
N GLN A 84 7.90 2.22 3.90
CA GLN A 84 9.10 1.80 3.18
C GLN A 84 8.94 1.85 1.66
N PHE A 85 7.76 1.47 1.16
CA PHE A 85 7.43 1.61 -0.27
C PHE A 85 7.38 3.08 -0.69
N ILE A 86 6.72 3.94 0.09
CA ILE A 86 6.69 5.38 -0.14
C ILE A 86 8.11 5.96 -0.18
N ALA A 87 8.94 5.61 0.80
CA ALA A 87 10.33 6.06 0.85
C ALA A 87 11.13 5.60 -0.38
N ALA A 88 10.95 4.36 -0.83
CA ALA A 88 11.62 3.85 -2.04
C ALA A 88 11.18 4.58 -3.32
N ASN A 89 9.89 4.92 -3.45
CA ASN A 89 9.39 5.70 -4.58
C ASN A 89 9.97 7.12 -4.58
N MET A 90 9.99 7.77 -3.41
CA MET A 90 10.58 9.10 -3.26
C MET A 90 12.10 9.11 -3.50
N LEU A 91 12.82 8.11 -2.99
CA LEU A 91 14.25 7.97 -3.23
C LEU A 91 14.55 7.72 -4.71
N GLY A 92 13.81 6.82 -5.36
CA GLY A 92 13.99 6.57 -6.80
C GLY A 92 13.73 7.83 -7.63
N HIS A 93 12.71 8.61 -7.28
CA HIS A 93 12.47 9.90 -7.94
C HIS A 93 13.63 10.90 -7.72
N ASN A 94 14.06 11.09 -6.48
CA ASN A 94 15.12 12.06 -6.14
C ASN A 94 16.52 11.64 -6.63
N LEU A 95 16.74 10.34 -6.83
CA LEU A 95 18.02 9.78 -7.25
C LEU A 95 18.00 9.30 -8.71
N SER A 96 16.96 9.65 -9.46
CA SER A 96 16.84 9.30 -10.88
C SER A 96 18.03 9.84 -11.69
N ASP A 97 18.53 11.03 -11.36
CA ASP A 97 19.74 11.62 -11.98
C ASP A 97 21.02 10.82 -11.69
N LYS A 98 21.04 10.03 -10.61
CA LYS A 98 22.13 9.11 -10.26
C LYS A 98 21.93 7.71 -10.84
N GLY A 99 20.91 7.49 -11.66
CA GLY A 99 20.58 6.20 -12.27
C GLY A 99 20.00 5.17 -11.30
N ILE A 100 19.62 5.60 -10.08
CA ILE A 100 19.05 4.71 -9.07
C ILE A 100 17.53 4.76 -9.16
N THR A 101 16.95 3.59 -9.41
CA THR A 101 15.50 3.45 -9.61
C THR A 101 14.82 2.87 -8.38
N THR A 102 13.51 3.09 -8.27
CA THR A 102 12.68 2.50 -7.21
C THR A 102 12.75 0.97 -7.21
N ASP A 103 12.81 0.34 -8.39
CA ASP A 103 12.92 -1.12 -8.51
C ASP A 103 14.20 -1.67 -7.86
N GLN A 104 15.35 -1.05 -8.12
CA GLN A 104 16.63 -1.43 -7.50
C GLN A 104 16.58 -1.27 -5.98
N ILE A 105 15.93 -0.21 -5.49
CA ILE A 105 15.76 0.01 -4.04
C ILE A 105 14.85 -1.08 -3.45
N LEU A 106 13.71 -1.38 -4.08
CA LEU A 106 12.79 -2.41 -3.61
C LEU A 106 13.41 -3.82 -3.66
N ALA A 107 14.23 -4.12 -4.68
CA ALA A 107 14.98 -5.37 -4.78
C ALA A 107 15.99 -5.52 -3.63
N GLY A 108 16.73 -4.46 -3.30
CA GLY A 108 17.64 -4.45 -2.15
C GLY A 108 16.92 -4.72 -0.83
N ARG A 109 15.71 -4.15 -0.67
CA ARG A 109 14.86 -4.39 0.50
C ARG A 109 14.25 -5.79 0.55
N ALA A 110 13.92 -6.38 -0.59
CA ALA A 110 13.49 -7.78 -0.66
C ALA A 110 14.59 -8.72 -0.15
N GLY A 111 15.85 -8.39 -0.42
CA GLY A 111 17.02 -9.06 0.16
C GLY A 111 17.28 -8.79 1.65
N GLY A 112 16.38 -8.09 2.36
CA GLY A 112 16.49 -7.83 3.79
C GLY A 112 17.48 -6.72 4.18
N LYS A 113 18.06 -6.01 3.21
CA LYS A 113 18.96 -4.88 3.48
C LYS A 113 18.19 -3.67 3.98
N SER A 114 18.83 -2.85 4.82
CA SER A 114 18.32 -1.52 5.14
C SER A 114 18.37 -0.62 3.89
N ILE A 115 17.66 0.51 3.93
CA ILE A 115 17.62 1.43 2.79
C ILE A 115 19.01 2.04 2.54
N GLY A 116 19.73 2.47 3.60
CA GLY A 116 21.10 2.96 3.51
C GLY A 116 22.08 1.91 2.96
N GLN A 117 22.00 0.65 3.42
CA GLN A 117 22.83 -0.44 2.87
C GLN A 117 22.51 -0.73 1.39
N THR A 118 21.23 -0.61 1.02
CA THR A 118 20.80 -0.77 -0.37
C THR A 118 21.40 0.35 -1.23
N LEU A 119 21.23 1.60 -0.83
CA LEU A 119 21.81 2.75 -1.54
C LEU A 119 23.33 2.69 -1.61
N HIS A 120 24.00 2.23 -0.54
CA HIS A 120 25.44 2.00 -0.54
C HIS A 120 25.84 0.97 -1.59
N SER A 121 25.13 -0.17 -1.64
CA SER A 121 25.38 -1.23 -2.63
C SER A 121 25.13 -0.77 -4.07
N LEU A 122 24.31 0.27 -4.26
CA LEU A 122 24.03 0.90 -5.55
C LEU A 122 25.04 2.01 -5.90
N GLY A 123 26.07 2.20 -5.09
CA GLY A 123 27.19 3.10 -5.38
C GLY A 123 27.13 4.47 -4.69
N LEU A 124 26.18 4.72 -3.76
CA LEU A 124 26.23 5.92 -2.92
C LEU A 124 27.23 5.72 -1.78
N SER A 125 27.93 6.79 -1.40
CA SER A 125 28.60 6.81 -0.10
C SER A 125 27.58 6.77 1.05
N ASP A 126 28.00 6.35 2.25
CA ASP A 126 27.13 6.36 3.44
C ASP A 126 26.56 7.75 3.75
N GLN A 127 27.34 8.81 3.47
CA GLN A 127 26.90 10.19 3.66
C GLN A 127 25.82 10.58 2.64
N GLU A 128 26.00 10.23 1.36
CA GLU A 128 24.99 10.47 0.33
C GLU A 128 23.73 9.65 0.58
N ALA A 129 23.86 8.39 0.98
CA ALA A 129 22.73 7.52 1.31
C ALA A 129 21.90 8.11 2.46
N LYS A 130 22.55 8.57 3.54
CA LYS A 130 21.89 9.28 4.65
C LYS A 130 21.26 10.59 4.22
N ALA A 131 21.94 11.38 3.39
CA ALA A 131 21.43 12.64 2.87
C ALA A 131 20.17 12.41 2.02
N ALA A 132 20.20 11.41 1.14
CA ALA A 132 19.09 10.99 0.31
C ALA A 132 17.90 10.51 1.15
N GLU A 133 18.14 9.66 2.16
CA GLU A 133 17.10 9.24 3.11
C GLU A 133 16.45 10.43 3.81
N LYS A 134 17.27 11.36 4.31
CA LYS A 134 16.78 12.56 5.01
C LYS A 134 16.03 13.49 4.07
N ALA A 135 16.43 13.59 2.81
CA ALA A 135 15.71 14.35 1.79
C ALA A 135 14.35 13.69 1.50
N ALA A 136 14.33 12.41 1.19
CA ALA A 136 13.10 11.66 0.93
C ALA A 136 12.12 11.72 2.11
N ASN A 137 12.59 11.58 3.36
CA ASN A 137 11.71 11.69 4.53
C ASN A 137 11.13 13.11 4.70
N ARG A 138 11.93 14.16 4.45
CA ARG A 138 11.44 15.55 4.46
C ARG A 138 10.39 15.76 3.39
N ASP A 139 10.63 15.23 2.21
CA ASP A 139 9.73 15.32 1.07
C ASP A 139 8.39 14.63 1.30
N VAL A 140 8.40 13.43 1.87
CA VAL A 140 7.17 12.72 2.25
C VAL A 140 6.38 13.55 3.26
N LYS A 141 7.06 14.10 4.27
CA LYS A 141 6.42 14.92 5.31
C LYS A 141 5.84 16.22 4.75
N GLU A 142 6.54 16.86 3.82
CA GLU A 142 6.07 18.09 3.17
C GLU A 142 4.88 17.81 2.25
N ALA A 143 4.93 16.71 1.50
CA ALA A 143 3.85 16.28 0.63
C ALA A 143 2.57 15.96 1.42
N ASP A 144 2.70 15.25 2.54
CA ASP A 144 1.59 14.97 3.47
C ASP A 144 1.00 16.27 4.05
N LYS A 145 1.86 17.15 4.56
CA LYS A 145 1.43 18.45 5.13
C LYS A 145 0.73 19.33 4.10
N SER A 146 1.19 19.31 2.85
CA SER A 146 0.59 20.07 1.75
C SER A 146 -0.77 19.49 1.35
N ALA A 147 -0.90 18.16 1.31
CA ALA A 147 -2.17 17.49 1.07
C ALA A 147 -3.20 17.74 2.17
N ASP A 148 -2.79 17.75 3.44
CA ASP A 148 -3.66 18.08 4.58
C ASP A 148 -4.16 19.54 4.52
N LYS A 149 -3.27 20.49 4.20
CA LYS A 149 -3.65 21.89 3.98
C LYS A 149 -4.64 22.05 2.82
N ALA A 150 -4.38 21.38 1.69
CA ALA A 150 -5.28 21.41 0.54
C ALA A 150 -6.66 20.85 0.88
N ALA A 151 -6.72 19.73 1.61
CA ALA A 151 -7.98 19.15 2.08
C ALA A 151 -8.78 20.12 2.96
N LYS A 152 -8.12 20.75 3.94
CA LYS A 152 -8.75 21.72 4.86
C LYS A 152 -9.21 23.01 4.16
N GLY A 153 -8.47 23.47 3.15
CA GLY A 153 -8.86 24.62 2.33
C GLY A 153 -10.13 24.35 1.53
N GLN A 154 -10.27 23.14 0.97
CA GLN A 154 -11.45 22.75 0.20
C GLN A 154 -12.70 22.59 1.07
N THR A 155 -12.58 22.08 2.30
CA THR A 155 -13.72 21.99 3.24
C THR A 155 -14.26 23.39 3.58
N LYS A 156 -13.38 24.37 3.83
CA LYS A 156 -13.81 25.74 4.17
C LYS A 156 -14.48 26.49 3.02
N SER A 157 -14.10 26.20 1.77
CA SER A 157 -14.75 26.78 0.58
C SER A 157 -16.09 26.12 0.23
N GLN A 158 -16.33 24.87 0.64
CA GLN A 158 -17.62 24.19 0.42
C GLN A 158 -18.67 24.62 1.45
N ASP A 159 -18.30 24.82 2.73
CA ASP A 159 -19.20 25.39 3.74
C ASP A 159 -19.66 26.81 3.37
N ALA A 160 -18.76 27.67 2.87
CA ALA A 160 -19.09 29.03 2.46
C ALA A 160 -20.02 29.10 1.23
N LYS A 161 -20.00 28.10 0.35
CA LYS A 161 -20.84 28.05 -0.86
C LYS A 161 -22.25 27.53 -0.58
N THR A 162 -22.46 26.81 0.54
CA THR A 162 -23.77 26.25 0.91
C THR A 162 -24.61 27.24 1.73
N GLN A 163 -23.98 28.27 2.32
CA GLN A 163 -24.65 29.29 3.13
C GLN A 163 -25.14 30.52 2.31
N ALA A 164 -24.75 30.64 1.05
CA ALA A 164 -25.22 31.70 0.14
C ALA A 164 -26.42 31.22 -0.71
N LYS A 165 -27.50 30.79 -0.07
CA LYS A 165 -28.81 30.73 -0.73
C LYS A 165 -29.52 32.05 -0.38
N PRO A 166 -29.76 32.97 -1.34
CA PRO A 166 -30.50 34.17 -1.04
C PRO A 166 -31.92 33.75 -0.65
N ASP A 167 -32.35 34.18 0.52
CA ASP A 167 -33.75 34.26 0.91
C ASP A 167 -34.44 35.19 -0.10
N SER A 168 -34.86 34.61 -1.22
CA SER A 168 -35.69 35.28 -2.20
C SER A 168 -37.10 35.18 -1.65
N GLY A 169 -37.55 36.28 -1.08
CA GLY A 169 -38.85 36.39 -0.44
C GLY A 169 -40.02 36.11 -1.37
N TYR A 170 -41.16 35.89 -0.73
CA TYR A 170 -42.46 36.47 -1.07
C TYR A 170 -43.30 36.52 0.23
#